data_AF-A0A1I2R615-F1
#
_entry.id   AF-A0A1I2R615-F1
#
_cell.length_a   1.000
_cell.length_b   1.000
_cell.length_c   1.000
_cell.angle_alpha   90.00
_cell.angle_beta   90.00
_cell.angle_gamma   90.00
#
_symmetry.space_group_name_H-M   'P 1'
#
loop_
_entity.id
_entity.type
_entity.pdbx_description
1 polymer ?
#
loop_
_entity_poly.entity_id
_entity_poly.type
_entity_poly.pdbx_seq_one_letter_code
_entity_poly.pdbx_strand_id
1 'polypeptide(L)'
;MHIVMSIAQFVVNEILAVPAFLIGIITAVGLAALKKPFGQVVGAAIKATLGFLLIAGGAGLVSASLEPLGVMVEGPTGAHGVVPTNEAIVGIAQDQFGGQVA
;
A
#
# COMPACT_ATOMS: atom_id res chain seq x y z
N MET A 1 23.68 -21.06 1.89
CA MET A 1 23.46 -19.62 1.61
C MET A 1 22.24 -19.38 0.71
N HIS A 2 21.98 -20.19 -0.32
CA HIS A 2 20.79 -20.05 -1.18
C HIS A 2 19.45 -20.11 -0.42
N ILE A 3 19.23 -21.13 0.42
CA ILE A 3 17.95 -21.31 1.14
C ILE A 3 17.61 -20.11 2.03
N VAL A 4 18.58 -19.59 2.78
CA VAL A 4 18.38 -18.44 3.67
C VAL A 4 18.04 -17.19 2.87
N MET A 5 18.74 -16.96 1.74
CA MET A 5 18.46 -15.84 0.85
C MET A 5 17.07 -15.95 0.21
N SER A 6 16.67 -17.14 -0.22
CA SER A 6 15.34 -17.39 -0.79
C SER A 6 14.22 -17.16 0.24
N ILE A 7 14.41 -17.58 1.49
CA ILE A 7 13.45 -17.31 2.57
C ILE A 7 13.37 -15.81 2.85
N ALA A 8 14.51 -15.12 2.95
CA ALA A 8 14.53 -13.68 3.19
C ALA A 8 13.84 -12.90 2.06
N GLN A 9 14.11 -13.24 0.80
CA GLN A 9 13.45 -12.65 -0.36
C GLN A 9 11.94 -12.92 -0.37
N PHE A 10 11.52 -14.14 -0.02
CA PHE A 10 10.10 -14.46 0.10
C PHE A 10 9.41 -13.59 1.16
N VAL A 11 10.00 -13.46 2.35
CA VAL A 11 9.42 -12.63 3.42
C VAL A 11 9.34 -11.17 3.00
N VAL A 12 10.40 -10.63 2.38
CA VAL A 12 10.42 -9.23 1.94
C VAL A 12 9.41 -8.99 0.82
N ASN A 13 9.45 -9.80 -0.24
CA ASN A 13 8.69 -9.52 -1.46
C ASN A 13 7.22 -9.93 -1.35
N GLU A 14 6.90 -11.03 -0.66
CA GLU A 14 5.54 -11.56 -0.64
C GLU A 14 4.74 -11.11 0.60
N ILE A 15 5.43 -10.70 1.67
CA ILE A 15 4.77 -10.30 2.93
C ILE A 15 4.96 -8.80 3.18
N LEU A 16 6.21 -8.32 3.21
CA LEU A 16 6.49 -6.92 3.58
C LEU A 16 6.21 -5.95 2.43
N ALA A 17 6.37 -6.34 1.18
CA ALA A 17 6.06 -5.48 0.04
C ALA A 17 4.55 -5.39 -0.25
N VAL A 18 3.72 -6.18 0.43
CA VAL A 18 2.26 -6.11 0.33
C VAL A 18 1.71 -5.23 1.45
N PRO A 19 1.23 -4.00 1.16
CA PRO A 19 0.86 -3.04 2.20
C PRO A 19 -0.25 -3.55 3.12
N ALA A 20 -1.21 -4.31 2.60
CA ALA A 20 -2.29 -4.91 3.39
C ALA A 20 -1.76 -5.80 4.53
N PHE A 21 -0.74 -6.62 4.25
CA PHE A 21 -0.16 -7.49 5.26
C PHE A 21 0.67 -6.71 6.27
N LEU A 22 1.42 -5.69 5.83
CA LEU A 22 2.12 -4.78 6.73
C LEU A 22 1.19 -4.14 7.76
N ILE A 23 0.04 -3.61 7.32
CA ILE A 23 -0.95 -2.99 8.22
C ILE A 23 -1.48 -4.00 9.25
N GLY A 24 -1.77 -5.23 8.81
CA GLY A 24 -2.19 -6.32 9.70
C GLY A 24 -1.11 -6.68 10.74
N ILE A 25 0.16 -6.80 10.30
CA ILE A 25 1.29 -7.13 11.16
C ILE A 25 1.54 -6.01 12.19
N ILE A 26 1.57 -4.75 11.77
CA ILE A 26 1.76 -3.61 12.68
C ILE A 26 0.65 -3.56 13.72
N THR A 27 -0.60 -3.82 13.31
CA THR A 27 -1.75 -3.89 14.23
C THR A 27 -1.58 -5.04 15.23
N ALA A 28 -1.18 -6.23 14.76
CA ALA A 28 -0.94 -7.39 15.62
C ALA A 28 0.18 -7.12 16.63
N VAL A 29 1.33 -6.61 16.16
CA VAL A 29 2.49 -6.29 16.99
C VAL A 29 2.14 -5.21 18.02
N GLY A 30 1.42 -4.16 17.62
CA GLY A 30 0.95 -3.12 18.52
C GLY A 30 0.08 -3.70 19.64
N LEU A 31 -0.97 -4.47 19.31
CA LEU A 31 -1.86 -5.04 20.32
C LEU A 31 -1.19 -6.09 21.21
N ALA A 32 -0.25 -6.86 20.66
CA ALA A 32 0.57 -7.78 21.43
C ALA A 32 1.49 -7.03 22.41
N ALA A 33 2.11 -5.92 21.99
CA ALA A 33 2.90 -5.06 22.86
C ALA A 33 2.06 -4.44 23.99
N LEU A 34 0.79 -4.14 23.71
CA LEU A 34 -0.21 -3.72 24.71
C LEU A 34 -0.77 -4.89 25.56
N LYS A 35 -0.25 -6.11 25.40
CA LYS A 35 -0.66 -7.33 26.13
C LYS A 35 -2.16 -7.61 26.05
N LYS A 36 -2.79 -7.31 24.90
CA LYS A 36 -4.21 -7.64 24.67
C LYS A 36 -4.41 -9.16 24.49
N PRO A 37 -5.61 -9.70 24.78
CA PRO A 37 -5.90 -11.11 24.59
C PRO A 37 -5.66 -11.58 23.15
N PHE A 38 -5.17 -12.80 22.97
CA PHE A 38 -4.79 -13.34 21.66
C PHE A 38 -5.90 -13.21 20.60
N GLY A 39 -7.15 -13.53 20.96
CA GLY A 39 -8.28 -13.38 20.05
C GLY A 39 -8.50 -11.94 19.58
N GLN A 40 -8.24 -10.95 20.43
CA GLN A 40 -8.32 -9.54 20.06
C GLN A 40 -7.18 -9.15 19.11
N VAL A 41 -5.96 -9.65 19.35
CA VAL A 41 -4.79 -9.38 18.50
C VAL A 41 -5.04 -9.90 17.08
N VAL A 42 -5.41 -11.18 16.95
CA VAL A 42 -5.66 -11.82 15.65
C VAL A 42 -6.87 -11.19 14.96
N GLY A 43 -7.98 -11.01 15.68
CA GLY A 43 -9.20 -10.44 15.11
C GLY A 43 -8.99 -9.01 14.58
N ALA A 44 -8.27 -8.17 15.33
CA ALA A 44 -7.97 -6.81 14.91
C ALA A 44 -6.97 -6.76 13.74
N ALA A 45 -5.97 -7.63 13.73
CA ALA A 45 -5.03 -7.74 12.62
C ALA A 45 -5.74 -8.12 11.30
N ILE A 46 -6.60 -9.14 11.33
CA ILE A 46 -7.41 -9.54 10.18
C ILE A 46 -8.31 -8.39 9.73
N LYS A 47 -8.98 -7.72 10.67
CA LYS A 47 -9.84 -6.57 10.35
C LYS A 47 -9.06 -5.43 9.69
N ALA A 48 -7.85 -5.16 10.15
CA ALA A 48 -6.99 -4.12 9.59
C ALA A 48 -6.54 -4.48 8.16
N THR A 49 -6.11 -5.73 7.94
CA THR A 49 -5.76 -6.23 6.59
C THR A 49 -6.94 -6.12 5.63
N LEU A 50 -8.12 -6.62 6.03
CA LEU A 50 -9.33 -6.55 5.20
C LEU A 50 -9.76 -5.11 4.94
N GLY A 51 -9.68 -4.24 5.95
CA GLY A 51 -9.99 -2.82 5.80
C GLY A 51 -9.09 -2.16 4.75
N PHE A 52 -7.79 -2.44 4.77
CA PHE A 52 -6.87 -1.93 3.76
C PHE A 52 -7.17 -2.47 2.35
N LEU A 53 -7.44 -3.78 2.22
CA LEU A 53 -7.80 -4.38 0.93
C LEU A 53 -9.05 -3.74 0.32
N LEU A 54 -10.06 -3.44 1.14
CA LEU A 54 -11.27 -2.75 0.70
C LEU A 54 -10.97 -1.31 0.22
N ILE A 55 -10.12 -0.58 0.95
CA ILE A 55 -9.70 0.78 0.54
C ILE A 55 -8.93 0.73 -0.78
N ALA A 56 -7.97 -0.18 -0.92
CA ALA A 56 -7.17 -0.32 -2.14
C ALA A 56 -8.05 -0.69 -3.35
N GLY A 57 -8.99 -1.63 -3.17
CA GLY A 57 -9.96 -1.98 -4.21
C GLY A 57 -10.84 -0.79 -4.60
N GLY A 58 -11.36 -0.05 -3.62
CA GLY A 58 -12.16 1.15 -3.86
C GLY A 58 -11.38 2.26 -4.57
N ALA A 59 -10.14 2.52 -4.15
CA ALA A 59 -9.27 3.50 -4.78
C ALA A 59 -8.98 3.17 -6.24
N GLY A 60 -8.74 1.89 -6.56
CA GLY A 60 -8.56 1.42 -7.94
C GLY A 60 -9.81 1.67 -8.80
N LEU A 61 -11.00 1.37 -8.28
CA LEU A 61 -12.26 1.62 -8.98
C LEU A 61 -12.48 3.11 -9.26
N VAL A 62 -12.20 3.97 -8.28
CA VAL A 62 -12.31 5.43 -8.44
C VAL A 62 -11.31 5.93 -9.48
N SER A 63 -10.05 5.51 -9.40
CA SER A 63 -9.00 5.88 -10.36
C SER A 63 -9.38 5.50 -11.78
N ALA A 64 -9.80 4.24 -12.00
CA ALA A 64 -10.20 3.74 -13.31
C ALA A 64 -11.41 4.49 -13.88
N SER A 65 -12.30 4.99 -13.01
CA SER A 65 -13.46 5.80 -13.44
C SER A 65 -13.07 7.23 -13.81
N LEU A 66 -12.00 7.78 -13.22
CA LEU A 66 -11.52 9.14 -13.47
C LEU A 66 -10.50 9.21 -14.64
N GLU A 67 -9.90 8.09 -15.04
CA GLU A 67 -8.93 8.04 -16.14
C GLU A 67 -9.48 8.58 -17.47
N PRO A 68 -10.72 8.26 -17.91
CA PRO A 68 -11.31 8.88 -19.09
C PRO A 68 -11.49 10.40 -18.99
N LEU A 69 -11.75 10.93 -17.78
CA LEU A 69 -11.84 12.37 -17.57
C LEU A 69 -10.48 13.05 -17.78
N GLY A 70 -9.38 12.40 -17.38
CA GLY A 70 -8.03 12.87 -17.65
C GLY A 70 -7.78 13.09 -19.14
N VAL A 71 -8.11 12.08 -19.96
CA VAL A 71 -7.97 12.15 -21.43
C VAL A 71 -8.82 13.27 -22.04
N MET A 72 -10.05 13.45 -21.55
CA MET A 72 -10.94 14.52 -22.01
C MET A 72 -10.44 15.93 -21.67
N VAL A 73 -9.69 16.08 -20.58
CA VAL A 73 -9.10 17.36 -20.17
C VAL A 73 -7.80 17.63 -20.94
N GLU A 74 -6.93 16.63 -21.07
CA GLU A 74 -5.61 16.74 -21.70
C GLU A 74 -5.71 17.14 -23.19
N GLY A 75 -6.66 16.57 -23.94
CA GLY A 75 -6.84 16.87 -25.37
C GLY A 75 -7.04 18.36 -25.70
N PRO A 76 -8.09 19.03 -25.18
CA PRO A 76 -8.38 20.44 -25.50
C PRO A 76 -7.51 21.45 -24.73
N THR A 77 -6.97 21.09 -23.57
CA THR A 77 -6.18 22.04 -22.75
C THR A 77 -4.67 21.91 -22.93
N GLY A 78 -4.18 20.78 -23.46
CA GLY A 78 -2.75 20.46 -23.47
C GLY A 78 -2.14 20.34 -22.06
N ALA A 79 -2.98 20.24 -21.02
CA ALA A 79 -2.51 20.16 -19.65
C ALA A 79 -2.02 18.73 -19.36
N HIS A 80 -0.75 18.62 -18.96
CA HIS A 80 -0.12 17.38 -18.54
C HIS A 80 0.27 17.45 -17.07
N GLY A 81 0.26 16.30 -16.40
CA GLY A 81 0.74 16.15 -15.03
C GLY A 81 -0.36 15.74 -14.06
N VAL A 82 -0.06 15.84 -12.78
CA VAL A 82 -0.96 15.46 -11.70
C VAL A 82 -1.57 16.70 -11.05
N VAL A 83 -2.73 16.52 -10.42
CA VAL A 83 -3.25 17.54 -9.50
C VAL A 83 -2.18 17.79 -8.44
N PRO A 84 -1.78 19.05 -8.18
CA PRO A 84 -0.67 19.38 -7.29
C PRO A 84 -1.08 19.17 -5.83
N THR A 85 -1.20 17.90 -5.43
CA THR A 85 -1.41 17.46 -4.05
C THR A 85 -0.16 16.78 -3.55
N ASN A 86 0.04 16.83 -2.23
CA ASN A 86 1.23 16.27 -1.60
C ASN A 86 1.34 14.76 -1.88
N GLU A 87 0.21 14.04 -1.93
CA GLU A 87 0.13 12.60 -2.17
C GLU A 87 0.57 12.23 -3.58
N ALA A 88 0.16 13.01 -4.58
CA ALA A 88 0.52 12.74 -5.97
C ALA A 88 2.02 12.94 -6.20
N ILE A 89 2.60 14.01 -5.65
CA ILE A 89 4.04 14.29 -5.78
C ILE A 89 4.86 13.26 -5.01
N VAL A 90 4.49 12.94 -3.77
CA VAL A 90 5.18 11.91 -2.97
C VAL A 90 5.04 10.53 -3.60
N GLY A 91 3.88 10.19 -4.17
CA GLY A 91 3.67 8.92 -4.86
C GLY A 91 4.60 8.75 -6.06
N ILE A 92 4.73 9.77 -6.91
CA ILE A 92 5.66 9.76 -8.05
C ILE A 92 7.11 9.66 -7.55
N ALA A 93 7.48 10.40 -6.51
CA ALA A 93 8.82 10.33 -5.95
C ALA A 93 9.13 8.95 -5.34
N GLN A 94 8.16 8.32 -4.68
CA GLN A 94 8.30 6.99 -4.12
C GLN A 94 8.39 5.90 -5.20
N ASP A 95 7.66 6.04 -6.30
CA ASP A 95 7.79 5.13 -7.45
C ASP A 95 9.18 5.22 -8.09
N GLN A 96 9.71 6.43 -8.26
CA GLN A 96 11.02 6.66 -8.89
C GLN A 96 12.21 6.38 -7.97
N PHE A 97 12.11 6.71 -6.67
CA PHE A 97 13.24 6.70 -5.74
C PHE A 97 13.03 5.80 -4.52
N GLY A 98 11.82 5.31 -4.25
CA GLY A 98 11.49 4.56 -3.03
C GLY A 98 12.11 3.17 -2.96
N GLY A 99 12.58 2.61 -4.07
CA GLY A 99 13.33 1.34 -4.12
C GLY A 99 14.82 1.47 -3.80
N GLN A 100 15.37 2.69 -3.75
CA GLN A 100 16.76 2.92 -3.36
C GLN A 100 16.87 2.94 -1.83
N VAL A 101 17.06 1.74 -1.27
CA VAL A 101 17.50 1.61 0.12
C VAL A 101 19.01 1.86 0.12
N ALA A 102 19.45 2.97 0.72
CA ALA A 102 20.87 3.26 0.95
C ALA A 102 21.51 2.25 1.92
#